data_AF-F4KWJ1-F1
#
_entry.id   AF-F4KWJ1-F1
#
_cell.length_a   1.000
_cell.length_b   1.000
_cell.length_c   1.000
_cell.angle_alpha   90.00
_cell.angle_beta   90.00
_cell.angle_gamma   90.00
#
_symmetry.space_group_name_H-M   'P 1'
#
loop_
_entity.id
_entity.type
_entity.pdbx_description
1 polymer ?
#
loop_
_entity_poly.entity_id
_entity_poly.type
_entity_poly.pdbx_seq_one_letter_code
_entity_poly.pdbx_strand_id
1 'polypeptide(L)'
;MNKKLDFNDLSREALNEMLEAVEYCISYRKKEHEQWADSTFPGCLGIPAAILLFSIADAIGSHYRHKEFKIRGKSKMQIMRNTAEHFFIFNSALYDNQLFSREEISVLYDIYRSKLTHNLGLPSFHFMELNTKSNKLLEEKQNAQDENYWVLNLYVFLSLTKKAVEGFLLQSEEIIGNSHVAKMDVGKNDLSIFGEIDEINRIHNSTSSDDYVSPSGTNYTIPPTKSNC
;
A
#
# COMPACT_ATOMS: atom_id res chain seq x y z
N MET A 1 31.46 8.11 -6.12
CA MET A 1 31.30 6.76 -6.71
C MET A 1 29.83 6.40 -6.56
N ASN A 2 29.05 6.48 -7.64
CA ASN A 2 27.61 6.17 -7.60
C ASN A 2 27.46 4.65 -7.59
N LYS A 3 27.16 4.06 -6.42
CA LYS A 3 26.76 2.65 -6.33
C LYS A 3 25.43 2.52 -7.08
N LYS A 4 25.38 1.69 -8.12
CA LYS A 4 24.09 1.27 -8.69
C LYS A 4 23.40 0.39 -7.66
N LEU A 5 22.20 0.78 -7.23
CA LEU A 5 21.37 -0.03 -6.35
C LEU A 5 20.76 -1.16 -7.18
N ASP A 6 20.84 -2.38 -6.66
CA ASP A 6 20.14 -3.52 -7.25
C ASP A 6 18.69 -3.60 -6.75
N PHE A 7 17.91 -4.56 -7.26
CA PHE A 7 16.52 -4.74 -6.87
C PHE A 7 16.34 -5.01 -5.36
N ASN A 8 17.29 -5.70 -4.73
CA ASN A 8 17.23 -6.01 -3.29
C ASN A 8 17.47 -4.76 -2.46
N ASP A 9 18.46 -3.95 -2.85
CA ASP A 9 18.75 -2.64 -2.24
C ASP A 9 17.51 -1.73 -2.31
N LEU A 10 16.90 -1.61 -3.49
CA LEU A 10 15.69 -0.78 -3.70
C LEU A 10 14.48 -1.30 -2.91
N SER A 11 14.26 -2.62 -2.89
CA SER A 11 13.17 -3.22 -2.12
C SER A 11 13.33 -2.99 -0.63
N ARG A 12 14.57 -3.10 -0.12
CA ARG A 12 14.90 -2.83 1.27
C ARG A 12 14.67 -1.38 1.64
N GLU A 13 15.13 -0.45 0.81
CA GLU A 13 14.92 0.98 1.00
C GLU A 13 13.42 1.31 1.03
N ALA A 14 12.69 0.93 -0.01
CA ALA A 14 11.26 1.21 -0.13
C ALA A 14 10.44 0.64 1.03
N LEU A 15 10.68 -0.62 1.45
CA LEU A 15 9.95 -1.22 2.58
C LEU A 15 10.19 -0.47 3.89
N ASN A 16 11.43 -0.02 4.14
CA ASN A 16 11.75 0.74 5.35
C ASN A 16 11.14 2.16 5.31
N GLU A 17 11.20 2.84 4.17
CA GLU A 17 10.57 4.15 4.00
C GLU A 17 9.05 4.09 4.19
N MET A 18 8.40 3.05 3.65
CA MET A 18 6.97 2.85 3.84
C MET A 18 6.62 2.57 5.31
N LEU A 19 7.43 1.81 6.05
CA LEU A 19 7.24 1.60 7.49
C LEU A 19 7.36 2.92 8.26
N GLU A 20 8.40 3.71 8.00
CA GLU A 20 8.61 5.02 8.62
C GLU A 20 7.39 5.94 8.37
N ALA A 21 6.91 5.99 7.13
CA ALA A 21 5.73 6.77 6.76
C ALA A 21 4.46 6.29 7.48
N VAL A 22 4.26 4.98 7.63
CA VAL A 22 3.13 4.41 8.40
C VAL A 22 3.22 4.79 9.87
N GLU A 23 4.40 4.70 10.47
CA GLU A 23 4.63 5.06 11.87
C GLU A 23 4.30 6.53 12.12
N TYR A 24 4.75 7.40 11.24
CA TYR A 24 4.35 8.80 11.26
C TYR A 24 2.83 8.95 11.15
N CYS A 25 2.19 8.28 10.18
CA CYS A 25 0.75 8.38 9.98
C CYS A 25 -0.07 7.95 11.21
N ILE A 26 0.34 6.87 11.89
CA ILE A 26 -0.35 6.32 13.07
C ILE A 26 -0.07 7.16 14.33
N SER A 27 1.15 7.67 14.48
CA SER A 27 1.53 8.54 15.61
C SER A 27 1.02 9.97 15.48
N TYR A 28 0.69 10.42 14.27
CA TYR A 28 0.12 11.73 13.99
C TYR A 28 -1.16 11.97 14.81
N ARG A 29 -1.32 13.18 15.32
CA ARG A 29 -2.46 13.60 16.15
C ARG A 29 -3.13 14.79 15.49
N LYS A 30 -4.18 14.55 14.69
CA LYS A 30 -4.85 15.59 13.89
C LYS A 30 -5.19 16.85 14.69
N LYS A 31 -5.68 16.70 15.92
CA LYS A 31 -6.06 17.81 16.81
C LYS A 31 -4.93 18.79 17.16
N GLU A 32 -3.68 18.37 17.00
CA GLU A 32 -2.51 19.21 17.29
C GLU A 32 -2.12 20.11 16.10
N HIS A 33 -2.85 20.03 14.98
CA HIS A 33 -2.54 20.75 13.75
C HIS A 33 -3.73 21.56 13.23
N GLU A 34 -3.48 22.82 12.91
CA GLU A 34 -4.49 23.82 12.50
C GLU A 34 -5.35 23.38 11.31
N GLN A 35 -4.74 22.74 10.31
CA GLN A 35 -5.45 22.23 9.12
C GLN A 35 -6.54 21.18 9.43
N TRP A 36 -6.55 20.63 10.65
CA TRP A 36 -7.57 19.69 11.13
C TRP A 36 -8.31 20.21 12.37
N ALA A 37 -8.18 21.49 12.72
CA ALA A 37 -8.78 22.08 13.92
C ALA A 37 -10.31 21.94 13.93
N ASP A 38 -10.95 22.07 12.77
CA ASP A 38 -12.39 21.89 12.59
C ASP A 38 -12.81 20.42 12.39
N SER A 39 -11.85 19.48 12.44
CA SER A 39 -12.17 18.07 12.32
C SER A 39 -12.91 17.60 13.58
N THR A 40 -14.13 17.13 13.38
CA THR A 40 -14.95 16.51 14.43
C THR A 40 -14.34 15.21 14.98
N PHE A 41 -13.32 14.64 14.30
CA PHE A 41 -12.73 13.37 14.66
C PHE A 41 -11.31 13.53 15.22
N PRO A 42 -11.10 13.37 16.55
CA PRO A 42 -9.77 13.05 17.06
C PRO A 42 -9.26 11.79 16.36
N GLY A 43 -8.04 11.84 15.83
CA GLY A 43 -7.50 10.66 15.16
C GLY A 43 -6.13 10.88 14.56
N CYS A 44 -5.67 9.84 13.86
CA CYS A 44 -4.42 9.81 13.13
C CYS A 44 -4.66 9.92 11.62
N LEU A 45 -3.61 9.78 10.82
CA LEU A 45 -3.69 9.63 9.37
C LEU A 45 -3.96 8.15 9.01
N GLY A 46 -5.11 7.63 9.46
CA GLY A 46 -5.41 6.18 9.39
C GLY A 46 -5.58 5.62 7.98
N ILE A 47 -6.20 6.38 7.07
CA ILE A 47 -6.37 5.97 5.65
C ILE A 47 -5.01 5.78 4.95
N PRO A 48 -4.11 6.79 4.92
CA PRO A 48 -2.81 6.60 4.28
C PRO A 48 -1.96 5.53 4.99
N ALA A 49 -2.03 5.42 6.32
CA ALA A 49 -1.38 4.31 7.05
C ALA A 49 -1.85 2.94 6.54
N ALA A 50 -3.16 2.73 6.43
CA ALA A 50 -3.73 1.48 5.97
C ALA A 50 -3.33 1.16 4.52
N ILE A 51 -3.35 2.14 3.62
CA ILE A 51 -2.94 1.96 2.22
C ILE A 51 -1.48 1.50 2.12
N LEU A 52 -0.58 2.13 2.89
CA LEU A 52 0.83 1.77 2.91
C LEU A 52 1.04 0.37 3.50
N LEU A 53 0.37 0.04 4.60
CA LEU A 53 0.41 -1.30 5.20
C LEU A 53 -0.05 -2.39 4.24
N PHE A 54 -1.16 -2.16 3.53
CA PHE A 54 -1.62 -3.10 2.51
C PHE A 54 -0.68 -3.19 1.32
N SER A 55 -0.07 -2.08 0.90
CA SER A 55 0.93 -2.07 -0.17
C SER A 55 2.17 -2.89 0.22
N ILE A 56 2.63 -2.79 1.47
CA ILE A 56 3.73 -3.64 2.00
C ILE A 56 3.33 -5.12 1.95
N ALA A 57 2.15 -5.46 2.47
CA ALA A 57 1.68 -6.85 2.48
C ALA A 57 1.52 -7.43 1.06
N ASP A 58 1.00 -6.65 0.13
CA ASP A 58 0.85 -7.01 -1.29
C ASP A 58 2.22 -7.22 -1.96
N ALA A 59 3.18 -6.32 -1.70
CA ALA A 59 4.55 -6.42 -2.20
C ALA A 59 5.24 -7.70 -1.70
N ILE A 60 5.25 -7.94 -0.38
CA ILE A 60 5.81 -9.16 0.20
C ILE A 60 5.11 -10.39 -0.37
N GLY A 61 3.77 -10.40 -0.36
CA GLY A 61 2.96 -11.51 -0.84
C GLY A 61 3.24 -11.87 -2.31
N SER A 62 3.52 -10.88 -3.16
CA SER A 62 3.82 -11.10 -4.58
C SER A 62 5.04 -12.01 -4.83
N HIS A 63 6.04 -12.01 -3.94
CA HIS A 63 7.21 -12.88 -4.03
C HIS A 63 6.89 -14.35 -3.70
N TYR A 64 5.77 -14.60 -3.03
CA TYR A 64 5.30 -15.94 -2.65
C TYR A 64 4.28 -16.51 -3.64
N ARG A 65 4.17 -15.94 -4.84
CA ARG A 65 3.34 -16.50 -5.90
C ARG A 65 3.67 -17.97 -6.15
N HIS A 66 2.64 -18.78 -6.37
CA HIS A 66 2.69 -20.24 -6.52
C HIS A 66 3.11 -21.03 -5.27
N LYS A 67 3.25 -20.38 -4.11
CA LYS A 67 3.40 -21.07 -2.82
C LYS A 67 2.06 -21.49 -2.24
N GLU A 68 2.11 -22.48 -1.37
CA GLU A 68 0.96 -23.07 -0.70
C GLU A 68 0.77 -22.51 0.71
N PHE A 69 -0.46 -22.16 1.04
CA PHE A 69 -0.84 -21.59 2.33
C PHE A 69 -2.01 -22.35 2.95
N LYS A 70 -1.99 -22.47 4.28
CA LYS A 70 -3.12 -23.01 5.03
C LYS A 70 -4.19 -21.92 5.12
N ILE A 71 -5.41 -22.23 4.70
CA ILE A 71 -6.57 -21.34 4.83
C ILE A 71 -7.55 -21.96 5.81
N ARG A 72 -8.04 -21.18 6.78
CA ARG A 72 -8.98 -21.67 7.78
C ARG A 72 -10.27 -22.15 7.12
N GLY A 73 -10.77 -23.30 7.58
CA GLY A 73 -11.94 -23.97 7.01
C GLY A 73 -11.68 -24.73 5.70
N LYS A 74 -10.43 -24.82 5.22
CA LYS A 74 -10.06 -25.67 4.08
C LYS A 74 -9.23 -26.86 4.56
N SER A 75 -9.55 -28.05 4.05
CA SER A 75 -8.82 -29.29 4.36
C SER A 75 -7.49 -29.41 3.62
N LYS A 76 -7.37 -28.78 2.45
CA LYS A 76 -6.16 -28.76 1.62
C LYS A 76 -5.50 -27.38 1.62
N MET A 77 -4.18 -27.37 1.52
CA MET A 77 -3.41 -26.16 1.25
C MET A 77 -3.90 -25.47 -0.03
N GLN A 78 -3.81 -24.15 -0.06
CA GLN A 78 -4.26 -23.32 -1.17
C GLN A 78 -3.05 -22.67 -1.83
N ILE A 79 -2.96 -22.80 -3.15
CA ILE A 79 -1.89 -22.18 -3.93
C ILE A 79 -2.26 -20.73 -4.22
N MET A 80 -1.34 -19.79 -3.98
CA MET A 80 -1.46 -18.40 -4.38
C MET A 80 -1.24 -18.25 -5.89
N ARG A 81 -2.26 -17.88 -6.66
CA ARG A 81 -2.22 -17.80 -8.13
C ARG A 81 -2.41 -16.39 -8.68
N ASN A 82 -3.20 -15.56 -8.01
CA ASN A 82 -3.53 -14.21 -8.48
C ASN A 82 -3.21 -13.13 -7.42
N THR A 83 -3.39 -11.86 -7.79
CA THR A 83 -3.06 -10.70 -6.95
C THR A 83 -3.87 -10.65 -5.65
N ALA A 84 -5.17 -10.96 -5.69
CA ALA A 84 -5.98 -11.00 -4.48
C ALA A 84 -5.47 -12.05 -3.48
N GLU A 85 -4.88 -13.13 -4.00
CA GLU A 85 -4.31 -14.19 -3.18
C GLU A 85 -2.94 -13.85 -2.58
N HIS A 86 -2.29 -12.74 -2.97
CA HIS A 86 -1.07 -12.26 -2.29
C HIS A 86 -1.27 -12.12 -0.77
N PHE A 87 -2.51 -11.86 -0.36
CA PHE A 87 -2.92 -11.69 1.03
C PHE A 87 -2.93 -13.01 1.82
N PHE A 88 -2.76 -14.17 1.17
CA PHE A 88 -2.49 -15.42 1.91
C PHE A 88 -1.20 -15.34 2.74
N ILE A 89 -0.32 -14.37 2.45
CA ILE A 89 0.86 -14.08 3.26
C ILE A 89 0.53 -13.82 4.73
N PHE A 90 -0.67 -13.31 5.05
CA PHE A 90 -1.13 -13.16 6.44
C PHE A 90 -1.20 -14.49 7.21
N ASN A 91 -1.32 -15.61 6.49
CA ASN A 91 -1.33 -16.95 7.08
C ASN A 91 0.06 -17.59 7.15
N SER A 92 1.11 -16.86 6.80
CA SER A 92 2.50 -17.31 6.91
C SER A 92 3.08 -17.02 8.28
N ALA A 93 4.25 -17.61 8.57
CA ALA A 93 5.02 -17.31 9.77
C ALA A 93 5.48 -15.84 9.84
N LEU A 94 5.60 -15.13 8.71
CA LEU A 94 5.96 -13.70 8.70
C LEU A 94 4.91 -12.84 9.40
N TYR A 95 3.64 -13.25 9.32
CA TYR A 95 2.49 -12.57 9.92
C TYR A 95 1.89 -13.36 11.09
N ASP A 96 2.69 -14.14 11.80
CA ASP A 96 2.25 -14.91 12.99
C ASP A 96 1.12 -15.90 12.74
N ASN A 97 0.98 -16.40 11.51
CA ASN A 97 -0.06 -17.34 11.11
C ASN A 97 -1.45 -16.86 11.57
N GLN A 98 -1.93 -15.73 11.05
CA GLN A 98 -3.26 -15.21 11.41
C GLN A 98 -4.40 -16.22 11.13
N LEU A 99 -4.15 -17.21 10.26
CA LEU A 99 -5.08 -18.28 9.88
C LEU A 99 -6.45 -17.70 9.46
N PHE A 100 -6.43 -16.69 8.60
CA PHE A 100 -7.62 -16.17 7.96
C PHE A 100 -8.25 -17.21 7.03
N SER A 101 -9.57 -17.17 6.97
CA SER A 101 -10.43 -17.84 6.00
C SER A 101 -10.42 -17.09 4.66
N ARG A 102 -11.06 -17.66 3.64
CA ARG A 102 -11.23 -16.97 2.33
C ARG A 102 -12.04 -15.68 2.45
N GLU A 103 -13.03 -15.66 3.33
CA GLU A 103 -13.91 -14.50 3.53
C GLU A 103 -13.14 -13.33 4.15
N GLU A 104 -12.40 -13.56 5.23
CA GLU A 104 -11.54 -12.53 5.83
C GLU A 104 -10.49 -12.00 4.85
N ILE A 105 -9.88 -12.87 4.04
CA ILE A 105 -8.94 -12.44 2.99
C ILE A 105 -9.64 -11.56 1.94
N SER A 106 -10.86 -11.91 1.54
CA SER A 106 -11.66 -11.09 0.62
C SER A 106 -12.03 -9.74 1.26
N VAL A 107 -12.39 -9.71 2.55
CA VAL A 107 -12.62 -8.46 3.28
C VAL A 107 -11.38 -7.57 3.27
N LEU A 108 -10.20 -8.13 3.56
CA LEU A 108 -8.94 -7.37 3.52
C LEU A 108 -8.64 -6.80 2.13
N TYR A 109 -8.82 -7.60 1.07
CA TYR A 109 -8.48 -7.19 -0.29
C TYR A 109 -9.56 -6.31 -0.95
N ASP A 110 -10.80 -6.80 -1.04
CA ASP A 110 -11.89 -6.18 -1.79
C ASP A 110 -12.49 -4.97 -1.07
N ILE A 111 -12.51 -5.00 0.26
CA ILE A 111 -13.09 -3.92 1.06
C ILE A 111 -12.01 -2.97 1.53
N TYR A 112 -11.07 -3.41 2.36
CA TYR A 112 -10.09 -2.48 2.93
C TYR A 112 -9.09 -1.99 1.88
N ARG A 113 -8.27 -2.85 1.28
CA ARG A 113 -7.23 -2.41 0.33
C ARG A 113 -7.82 -1.69 -0.88
N SER A 114 -8.77 -2.33 -1.56
CA SER A 114 -9.33 -1.81 -2.81
C SER A 114 -10.13 -0.51 -2.59
N LYS A 115 -11.05 -0.46 -1.62
CA LYS A 115 -11.87 0.75 -1.42
C LYS A 115 -11.07 1.91 -0.83
N LEU A 116 -10.13 1.65 0.07
CA LEU A 116 -9.26 2.72 0.57
C LEU A 116 -8.41 3.32 -0.55
N THR A 117 -7.89 2.50 -1.48
CA THR A 117 -7.04 3.00 -2.57
C THR A 117 -7.85 3.70 -3.67
N HIS A 118 -9.01 3.15 -4.05
CA HIS A 118 -9.78 3.67 -5.18
C HIS A 118 -10.82 4.73 -4.81
N ASN A 119 -11.33 4.69 -3.58
CA ASN A 119 -12.43 5.53 -3.14
C ASN A 119 -12.08 6.40 -1.93
N LEU A 120 -10.89 6.23 -1.33
CA LEU A 120 -10.47 6.92 -0.11
C LEU A 120 -11.50 6.79 1.05
N GLY A 121 -12.20 5.65 1.10
CA GLY A 121 -13.28 5.43 2.05
C GLY A 121 -13.66 3.96 2.20
N LEU A 122 -14.37 3.67 3.28
CA LEU A 122 -14.90 2.34 3.58
C LEU A 122 -16.43 2.34 3.44
N PRO A 123 -17.03 1.22 3.03
CA PRO A 123 -18.48 1.06 3.09
C PRO A 123 -18.97 1.04 4.55
N SER A 124 -20.29 1.18 4.74
CA SER A 124 -20.92 1.00 6.05
C SER A 124 -20.51 -0.33 6.69
N PHE A 125 -20.50 -0.37 8.03
CA PHE A 125 -20.15 -1.55 8.83
C PHE A 125 -18.70 -2.04 8.65
N HIS A 126 -17.80 -1.16 8.20
CA HIS A 126 -16.36 -1.43 8.13
C HIS A 126 -15.61 -0.27 8.77
N PHE A 127 -14.81 -0.57 9.77
CA PHE A 127 -14.16 0.45 10.60
C PHE A 127 -12.68 0.16 10.76
N MET A 128 -11.92 1.22 11.04
CA MET A 128 -10.52 1.10 11.46
C MET A 128 -10.39 1.59 12.90
N GLU A 129 -9.63 0.87 13.71
CA GLU A 129 -9.36 1.25 15.09
C GLU A 129 -7.86 1.26 15.43
N LEU A 130 -7.54 1.99 16.49
CA LEU A 130 -6.21 2.09 17.10
C LEU A 130 -6.23 1.42 18.48
N ASN A 131 -6.71 0.20 18.55
CA ASN A 131 -6.88 -0.50 19.82
C ASN A 131 -5.64 -1.31 20.19
N THR A 132 -4.85 -0.82 21.14
CA THR A 132 -3.64 -1.53 21.61
C THR A 132 -3.93 -2.74 22.49
N LYS A 133 -5.19 -2.96 22.91
CA LYS A 133 -5.58 -4.09 23.77
C LYS A 133 -6.00 -5.33 22.98
N SER A 134 -6.40 -5.17 21.72
CA SER A 134 -6.69 -6.31 20.84
C SER A 134 -5.40 -6.80 20.20
N ASN A 135 -5.28 -8.12 20.05
CA ASN A 135 -4.21 -8.78 19.31
C ASN A 135 -4.66 -9.25 17.91
N LYS A 136 -5.90 -8.96 17.52
CA LYS A 136 -6.44 -9.37 16.22
C LYS A 136 -6.27 -8.26 15.21
N LEU A 137 -5.71 -8.62 14.04
CA LEU A 137 -5.60 -7.72 12.90
C LEU A 137 -6.97 -7.35 12.34
N LEU A 138 -7.84 -8.36 12.15
CA LEU A 138 -9.20 -8.20 11.65
C LEU A 138 -10.15 -8.94 12.58
N GLU A 139 -11.26 -8.31 12.94
CA GLU A 139 -12.29 -8.90 13.78
C GLU A 139 -13.69 -8.58 13.25
N GLU A 140 -14.53 -9.60 13.14
CA GLU A 140 -15.97 -9.44 13.01
C GLU A 140 -16.57 -9.22 14.41
N LYS A 141 -17.31 -8.14 14.57
CA LYS A 141 -18.00 -7.76 15.80
C LYS A 141 -19.48 -7.61 15.50
N GLN A 142 -20.29 -7.62 16.54
CA GLN A 142 -21.74 -7.43 16.44
C GLN A 142 -22.14 -6.18 17.22
N ASN A 143 -23.05 -5.36 16.68
CA ASN A 143 -23.55 -4.16 17.34
C ASN A 143 -24.76 -4.50 18.25
N ALA A 144 -25.33 -3.48 18.91
CA ALA A 144 -26.49 -3.67 19.79
C ALA A 144 -27.79 -4.02 19.05
N GLN A 145 -27.79 -3.93 17.72
CA GLN A 145 -28.89 -4.26 16.82
C GLN A 145 -28.69 -5.63 16.14
N ASP A 146 -27.76 -6.43 16.65
CA ASP A 146 -27.38 -7.73 16.10
C ASP A 146 -26.78 -7.69 14.68
N GLU A 147 -26.35 -6.52 14.19
CA GLU A 147 -25.70 -6.37 12.88
C GLU A 147 -24.19 -6.61 13.00
N ASN A 148 -23.66 -7.44 12.10
CA ASN A 148 -22.23 -7.71 12.03
C ASN A 148 -21.49 -6.57 11.33
N TYR A 149 -20.28 -6.27 11.82
CA TYR A 149 -19.38 -5.30 11.23
C TYR A 149 -17.93 -5.75 11.38
N TRP A 150 -17.09 -5.31 10.46
CA TRP A 150 -15.67 -5.62 10.46
C TRP A 150 -14.85 -4.48 11.03
N VAL A 151 -13.83 -4.81 11.81
CA VAL A 151 -12.87 -3.84 12.33
C VAL A 151 -11.44 -4.25 12.02
N LEU A 152 -10.72 -3.39 11.31
CA LEU A 152 -9.28 -3.49 11.07
C LEU A 152 -8.52 -2.73 12.16
N ASN A 153 -7.58 -3.39 12.81
CA ASN A 153 -6.74 -2.77 13.84
C ASN A 153 -5.38 -2.35 13.26
N LEU A 154 -5.16 -1.04 13.14
CA LEU A 154 -3.95 -0.51 12.50
C LEU A 154 -2.69 -0.68 13.37
N TYR A 155 -2.80 -0.72 14.70
CA TYR A 155 -1.63 -0.98 15.56
C TYR A 155 -1.16 -2.42 15.42
N VAL A 156 -2.09 -3.37 15.44
CA VAL A 156 -1.77 -4.78 15.23
C VAL A 156 -1.22 -4.97 13.82
N PHE A 157 -1.82 -4.32 12.82
CA PHE A 157 -1.33 -4.41 11.44
C PHE A 157 0.10 -3.87 11.29
N LEU A 158 0.41 -2.70 11.86
CA LEU A 158 1.77 -2.18 11.87
C LEU A 158 2.74 -3.13 12.57
N SER A 159 2.39 -3.65 13.75
CA SER A 159 3.25 -4.57 14.49
C SER A 159 3.57 -5.84 13.70
N LEU A 160 2.56 -6.46 13.09
CA LEU A 160 2.74 -7.65 12.26
C LEU A 160 3.55 -7.33 11.01
N THR A 161 3.34 -6.16 10.40
CA THR A 161 4.03 -5.75 9.18
C THR A 161 5.51 -5.45 9.44
N LYS A 162 5.86 -4.82 10.57
CA LYS A 162 7.27 -4.64 10.98
C LYS A 162 8.00 -5.99 11.05
N LYS A 163 7.38 -6.96 11.73
CA LYS A 163 7.91 -8.33 11.84
C LYS A 163 8.03 -9.00 10.48
N ALA A 164 7.02 -8.85 9.63
CA ALA A 164 7.02 -9.44 8.30
C ALA A 164 8.13 -8.86 7.41
N VAL A 165 8.33 -7.54 7.44
CA VAL A 165 9.41 -6.86 6.72
C VAL A 165 10.77 -7.32 7.21
N GLU A 166 10.99 -7.37 8.53
CA GLU A 166 12.25 -7.89 9.09
C GLU A 166 12.51 -9.33 8.63
N GLY A 167 11.52 -10.22 8.78
CA GLY A 167 11.64 -11.61 8.38
C GLY A 167 11.85 -11.79 6.87
N PHE A 168 11.21 -10.97 6.04
CA PHE A 168 11.38 -10.96 4.59
C PHE A 168 12.77 -10.46 4.19
N LEU A 169 13.26 -9.38 4.80
CA LEU A 169 14.58 -8.79 4.51
C LEU A 169 15.76 -9.65 4.99
N LEU A 170 15.55 -10.50 6.00
CA LEU A 170 16.54 -11.51 6.42
C LEU A 170 16.68 -12.65 5.40
N GLN A 171 15.62 -12.93 4.66
CA GLN A 171 15.54 -14.02 3.68
C GLN A 171 15.53 -13.50 2.23
N SER A 172 15.76 -12.19 2.03
CA SER A 172 15.45 -11.53 0.76
C SER A 172 16.30 -12.05 -0.39
N GLU A 173 17.57 -12.39 -0.17
CA GLU A 173 18.43 -12.95 -1.21
C GLU A 173 17.89 -14.28 -1.75
N GLU A 174 17.46 -15.17 -0.85
CA GLU A 174 16.89 -16.47 -1.21
C GLU A 174 15.50 -16.31 -1.84
N ILE A 175 14.63 -15.50 -1.24
CA ILE A 175 13.25 -15.31 -1.70
C ILE A 175 13.23 -14.62 -3.04
N ILE A 176 13.96 -13.51 -3.19
CA ILE A 176 13.94 -12.70 -4.41
C ILE A 176 14.62 -13.48 -5.54
N GLY A 177 15.77 -14.11 -5.29
CA GLY A 177 16.47 -14.93 -6.29
C GLY A 177 15.61 -16.09 -6.82
N ASN A 178 14.70 -16.61 -6.00
CA ASN A 178 13.78 -17.68 -6.40
C ASN A 178 12.39 -17.19 -6.86
N SER A 179 12.06 -15.92 -6.64
CA SER A 179 10.73 -15.38 -6.91
C SER A 179 10.47 -15.25 -8.42
N HIS A 180 9.19 -15.42 -8.79
CA HIS A 180 8.75 -15.23 -10.16
C HIS A 180 8.87 -13.76 -10.60
N VAL A 181 8.73 -12.82 -9.67
CA VAL A 181 8.80 -11.37 -9.91
C VAL A 181 10.21 -10.99 -10.40
N ALA A 182 11.26 -11.40 -9.69
CA ALA A 182 12.64 -11.13 -10.10
C ALA A 182 12.99 -11.74 -11.46
N LYS A 183 12.46 -12.95 -11.75
CA LYS A 183 12.70 -13.64 -13.03
C LYS A 183 12.03 -12.95 -14.22
N MET A 184 10.91 -12.25 -14.00
CA MET A 184 10.25 -11.48 -15.06
C MET A 184 10.98 -10.17 -15.40
N ASP A 185 11.63 -9.52 -14.42
CA ASP A 185 12.35 -8.27 -14.63
C ASP A 185 13.78 -8.47 -15.17
N VAL A 186 14.46 -9.56 -14.81
CA VAL A 186 15.78 -9.90 -15.36
C VAL A 186 15.69 -10.32 -16.84
N GLY A 187 14.56 -10.86 -17.28
CA GLY A 187 14.33 -11.28 -18.68
C GLY A 187 14.04 -10.15 -19.67
N LYS A 188 13.92 -8.89 -19.23
CA LYS A 188 13.60 -7.74 -20.10
C LYS A 188 14.63 -6.60 -20.06
N ASN A 189 15.64 -6.70 -19.23
CA ASN A 189 16.68 -5.67 -19.10
C ASN A 189 17.82 -5.88 -20.10
N ASP A 190 17.48 -5.75 -21.38
CA ASP A 190 18.36 -5.09 -22.34
C ASP A 190 18.31 -3.58 -21.98
N LEU A 191 19.07 -3.19 -20.95
CA LEU A 191 19.11 -1.82 -20.41
C LEU A 191 19.96 -0.91 -21.31
N SER A 192 19.59 -0.81 -22.59
CA SER A 192 20.09 0.21 -23.51
C SER A 192 19.44 1.60 -23.28
N ILE A 193 18.40 1.68 -22.46
CA ILE A 193 17.59 2.91 -22.28
C ILE A 193 18.25 3.96 -21.36
N PHE A 194 19.30 3.62 -20.60
CA PHE A 194 20.04 4.62 -19.82
C PHE A 194 21.22 5.26 -20.56
N GLY A 195 21.41 4.96 -21.85
CA GLY A 195 22.44 5.56 -22.69
C GLY A 195 22.04 6.85 -23.43
N GLU A 196 20.74 7.15 -23.55
CA GLU A 196 20.26 8.26 -24.41
C GLU A 196 20.04 9.59 -23.66
N ILE A 197 20.09 9.61 -22.33
CA ILE A 197 19.86 10.85 -21.55
C ILE A 197 21.05 11.83 -21.66
N ASP A 198 22.25 11.35 -22.00
CA ASP A 198 23.42 12.21 -22.20
C ASP A 198 23.44 12.90 -23.58
N GLU A 199 22.67 12.43 -24.56
CA GLU A 199 22.63 13.02 -25.90
C GLU A 199 21.59 14.14 -26.02
N ILE A 200 20.46 14.02 -25.30
CA ILE A 200 19.42 15.07 -25.25
C ILE A 200 19.94 16.33 -24.52
N ASN A 201 20.78 16.17 -23.49
CA ASN A 201 21.39 17.30 -22.79
C ASN A 201 22.54 17.97 -23.55
N ARG A 202 23.06 17.36 -24.64
CA ARG A 202 24.01 18.03 -25.56
C ARG A 202 23.29 18.89 -26.59
N ILE A 203 22.08 18.53 -27.00
CA ILE A 203 21.32 19.28 -28.02
C ILE A 203 20.66 20.53 -27.41
N HIS A 204 20.34 20.55 -26.11
CA HIS A 204 19.68 21.70 -25.48
C HIS A 204 20.58 22.85 -25.02
N ASN A 205 21.91 22.75 -25.17
CA ASN A 205 22.85 23.83 -24.83
C ASN A 205 23.41 24.61 -26.03
N SER A 206 22.82 24.48 -27.23
CA SER A 206 23.31 25.18 -28.45
C SER A 206 22.26 26.00 -29.22
N THR A 207 21.16 26.42 -28.61
CA THR A 207 20.23 27.39 -29.22
C THR A 207 19.79 28.46 -28.22
N SER A 208 20.69 29.42 -28.02
CA SER A 208 20.35 30.78 -27.61
C SER A 208 20.01 31.58 -28.87
N SER A 209 18.78 32.11 -28.94
CA SER A 209 18.43 33.47 -29.39
C SER A 209 16.93 33.58 -29.67
N ASP A 210 16.31 34.51 -28.95
CA ASP A 210 15.25 35.43 -29.39
C ASP A 210 13.92 34.90 -29.95
N ASP A 211 12.86 35.08 -29.15
CA ASP A 211 11.62 35.82 -29.50
C ASP A 211 10.42 35.31 -28.67
N TYR A 212 10.15 35.99 -27.54
CA TYR A 212 8.96 35.75 -26.73
C TYR A 212 7.87 36.77 -27.08
N VAL A 213 6.92 36.38 -27.94
CA VAL A 213 5.69 37.14 -28.19
C VAL A 213 4.58 36.58 -27.30
N SER A 214 4.07 37.41 -26.39
CA SER A 214 2.96 37.07 -25.50
C SER A 214 1.62 37.01 -26.25
N PRO A 215 0.80 35.95 -26.13
CA PRO A 215 -0.58 35.99 -26.54
C PRO A 215 -1.47 36.54 -25.41
N SER A 216 -2.17 37.61 -25.75
CA SER A 216 -3.26 38.26 -25.04
C SER A 216 -4.35 37.28 -24.56
N GLY A 217 -4.89 37.57 -23.37
CA GLY A 217 -5.82 36.73 -22.64
C GLY A 217 -7.18 36.49 -23.29
N THR A 218 -7.80 35.40 -22.84
CA THR A 218 -9.22 35.10 -23.04
C THR A 218 -9.91 35.02 -21.67
N ASN A 219 -10.82 35.97 -21.45
CA ASN A 219 -11.71 35.99 -20.30
C ASN A 219 -12.72 34.83 -20.42
N TYR A 220 -12.72 33.91 -19.47
CA TYR A 220 -13.78 32.93 -19.33
C TYR A 220 -14.88 33.49 -18.42
N THR A 221 -16.02 33.82 -19.03
CA THR A 221 -17.25 34.18 -18.33
C THR A 221 -18.00 32.91 -17.94
N ILE A 222 -18.22 32.70 -16.63
CA ILE A 222 -19.01 31.57 -16.10
C ILE A 222 -20.50 31.93 -16.20
N PRO A 223 -21.36 31.10 -16.80
CA PRO A 223 -22.80 31.34 -16.84
C PRO A 223 -23.47 30.98 -15.49
N PRO A 224 -24.54 31.69 -15.08
CA PRO A 224 -25.20 31.43 -13.81
C PRO A 224 -25.99 30.11 -13.85
N THR A 225 -25.78 29.28 -12.84
CA THR A 225 -26.58 28.08 -12.55
C THR A 225 -27.99 28.49 -12.14
N LYS A 226 -28.99 27.99 -12.87
CA LYS A 226 -30.41 28.11 -12.52
C LYS A 226 -30.70 27.29 -11.26
N SER A 227 -31.22 27.96 -10.23
CA SER A 227 -31.92 27.33 -9.11
C SER A 227 -33.28 26.82 -9.61
N ASN A 228 -33.58 25.55 -9.38
CA ASN A 228 -34.95 25.03 -9.47
C ASN A 228 -35.29 24.36 -8.13
N CYS A 229 -36.37 24.89 -7.54
CA CYS A 229 -37.31 24.36 -6.55
C CYS A 229 -36.82 23.42 -5.45
#